data_AF-A0AAT9HYA8-F1
#
_entry.id   AF-A0AAT9HYA8-F1
#
_cell.length_a   1.000
_cell.length_b   1.000
_cell.length_c   1.000
_cell.angle_alpha   90.00
_cell.angle_beta   90.00
_cell.angle_gamma   90.00
#
_symmetry.space_group_name_H-M   'P 1'
#
loop_
_entity.id
_entity.type
_entity.pdbx_description
1 polymer ?
#
loop_
_entity_poly.entity_id
_entity_poly.type
_entity_poly.pdbx_seq_one_letter_code
_entity_poly.pdbx_strand_id
1 'polypeptide(L)'
;MDGEAHPIELVEDGWALRPYQKQAVENFWHGGSGVVVLPCGAGKTLVGAGSMAQAKSTTLILVTNTVSARQWKHELVKRTSLTEDEIGEYSGTRKEIRPVTIATYQVLTTKRKGVYPHLELFDSGTGA
;
A
#
# COMPACT_ATOMS: atom_id res chain seq x y z
N MET A 1 -1.32 -16.22 3.70
CA MET A 1 -1.28 -15.01 2.85
C MET A 1 0.20 -14.78 2.67
N ASP A 2 0.72 -15.17 1.51
CA ASP A 2 2.15 -15.46 1.32
C ASP A 2 2.88 -14.20 0.86
N GLY A 3 2.72 -13.11 1.62
CA GLY A 3 3.53 -11.91 1.46
C GLY A 3 4.80 -12.02 2.28
N GLU A 4 5.93 -11.63 1.72
CA GLU A 4 7.19 -11.54 2.46
C GLU A 4 6.99 -10.66 3.72
N ALA A 5 7.45 -11.16 4.88
CA ALA A 5 7.24 -10.48 6.15
C ALA A 5 7.98 -9.12 6.17
N HIS A 6 7.28 -8.06 6.54
CA HIS A 6 7.84 -6.73 6.69
C HIS A 6 7.19 -6.04 7.89
N PRO A 7 7.94 -5.80 8.99
CA PRO A 7 7.38 -5.15 10.18
C PRO A 7 6.91 -3.74 9.88
N ILE A 8 5.64 -3.47 10.17
CA ILE A 8 5.02 -2.15 10.07
C ILE A 8 4.17 -1.96 11.32
N GLU A 9 4.37 -0.86 12.03
CA GLU A 9 3.55 -0.48 13.19
C GLU A 9 2.89 0.87 12.94
N LEU A 10 1.69 1.09 13.49
CA LEU A 10 1.08 2.43 13.53
C LEU A 10 1.76 3.27 14.61
N VAL A 11 2.06 4.52 14.29
CA VAL A 11 2.61 5.50 15.25
C VAL A 11 1.46 6.37 15.75
N GLU A 12 0.85 5.97 16.85
CA GLU A 12 -0.31 6.63 17.48
C GLU A 12 0.11 7.71 18.51
N ASP A 13 1.00 8.64 18.12
CA ASP A 13 1.42 9.75 18.98
C ASP A 13 0.39 10.91 18.96
N GLY A 14 -0.43 10.99 20.02
CA GLY A 14 -1.46 12.02 20.16
C GLY A 14 -2.67 11.86 19.23
N TRP A 15 -2.79 10.72 18.52
CA TRP A 15 -3.94 10.38 17.69
C TRP A 15 -4.16 8.87 17.70
N ALA A 16 -5.37 8.43 17.35
CA ALA A 16 -5.66 7.02 17.16
C ALA A 16 -6.64 6.82 15.99
N LEU A 17 -6.68 5.62 15.43
CA LEU A 17 -7.74 5.25 14.50
C LEU A 17 -9.11 5.41 15.15
N ARG A 18 -10.07 5.98 14.40
CA ARG A 18 -11.45 6.08 14.84
C ARG A 18 -12.09 4.69 14.94
N PRO A 19 -13.14 4.49 15.75
CA PRO A 19 -13.76 3.17 15.93
C PRO A 19 -14.14 2.48 14.61
N TYR A 20 -14.74 3.22 13.66
CA TYR A 20 -15.11 2.66 12.35
C TYR A 20 -13.89 2.31 11.47
N GLN A 21 -12.75 2.97 11.67
CA GLN A 21 -11.52 2.68 10.95
C GLN A 21 -10.88 1.39 11.48
N LYS A 22 -10.84 1.23 12.82
CA LYS A 22 -10.40 -0.02 13.46
C LYS A 22 -11.24 -1.20 13.00
N GLN A 23 -12.56 -1.05 13.04
CA GLN A 23 -13.47 -2.08 12.55
C GLN A 23 -13.26 -2.40 11.06
N ALA A 24 -12.99 -1.40 10.23
CA ALA A 24 -12.68 -1.63 8.81
C ALA A 24 -11.39 -2.43 8.61
N VAL A 25 -10.35 -2.16 9.41
CA VAL A 25 -9.08 -2.90 9.40
C VAL A 25 -9.29 -4.35 9.84
N GLU A 26 -9.99 -4.56 10.97
CA GLU A 26 -10.28 -5.90 11.50
C GLU A 26 -11.09 -6.74 10.50
N ASN A 27 -12.17 -6.19 9.96
CA ASN A 27 -13.01 -6.88 8.99
C ASN A 27 -12.24 -7.24 7.72
N PHE A 28 -11.38 -6.35 7.23
CA PHE A 28 -10.55 -6.61 6.06
C PHE A 28 -9.56 -7.76 6.33
N TRP A 29 -8.91 -7.77 7.49
CA TRP A 29 -7.96 -8.80 7.88
C TRP A 29 -8.61 -10.18 8.00
N HIS A 30 -9.74 -10.28 8.70
CA HIS A 30 -10.44 -11.56 8.89
C HIS A 30 -11.01 -12.15 7.59
N GLY A 31 -11.37 -11.31 6.61
CA GLY A 31 -11.85 -11.77 5.32
C GLY A 31 -10.77 -12.34 4.39
N GLY A 32 -9.49 -12.10 4.68
CA GLY A 32 -8.34 -12.45 3.82
C GLY A 32 -8.23 -11.60 2.54
N SER A 33 -9.36 -11.25 1.93
CA SER A 33 -9.49 -10.25 0.86
C SER A 33 -10.81 -9.52 1.01
N GLY A 34 -10.86 -8.24 0.64
CA GLY A 34 -12.07 -7.45 0.79
C GLY A 34 -12.02 -6.06 0.17
N VAL A 35 -13.16 -5.38 0.15
CA VAL A 35 -13.27 -4.00 -0.33
C VAL A 35 -13.82 -3.15 0.81
N VAL A 36 -13.06 -2.12 1.20
CA VAL A 36 -13.50 -1.13 2.18
C VAL A 36 -13.95 0.14 1.45
N VAL A 37 -15.22 0.49 1.59
CA VAL A 37 -15.79 1.71 1.00
C VAL A 37 -15.93 2.79 2.06
N LEU A 38 -15.26 3.93 1.86
CA LEU A 38 -15.32 5.08 2.75
C LEU A 38 -15.47 6.38 1.94
N PRO A 39 -16.26 7.37 2.41
CA PRO A 39 -16.39 8.65 1.75
C PRO A 39 -15.07 9.42 1.73
N CYS A 40 -14.97 10.46 0.90
CA CYS A 40 -13.83 11.36 0.89
C CYS A 40 -13.63 11.99 2.28
N GLY A 41 -12.37 12.13 2.73
CA GLY A 41 -12.05 12.68 4.05
C GLY A 41 -12.22 11.72 5.25
N ALA A 42 -12.84 10.55 5.10
CA ALA A 42 -13.01 9.58 6.20
C ALA A 42 -11.74 8.77 6.55
N GLY A 43 -10.58 9.12 5.97
CA GLY A 43 -9.30 8.47 6.29
C GLY A 43 -9.08 7.11 5.64
N LYS A 44 -9.41 6.97 4.34
CA LYS A 44 -9.08 5.76 3.55
C LYS A 44 -7.61 5.36 3.67
N THR A 45 -6.71 6.33 3.62
CA THR A 45 -5.27 6.11 3.76
C THR A 45 -4.91 5.57 5.14
N LEU A 46 -5.56 6.04 6.21
CA LEU A 46 -5.34 5.54 7.57
C LEU A 46 -5.83 4.11 7.76
N VAL A 47 -6.96 3.75 7.14
CA VAL A 47 -7.40 2.35 7.11
C VAL A 47 -6.41 1.49 6.34
N GLY A 48 -5.90 1.95 5.19
CA GLY A 48 -4.83 1.25 4.47
C GLY A 48 -3.58 1.05 5.32
N ALA A 49 -3.11 2.09 6.02
CA ALA A 49 -1.97 2.01 6.93
C ALA A 49 -2.21 1.04 8.10
N GLY A 50 -3.41 1.05 8.67
CA GLY A 50 -3.79 0.09 9.72
C GLY A 50 -3.85 -1.35 9.20
N SER A 51 -4.38 -1.57 8.00
CA SER A 51 -4.37 -2.89 7.36
C SER A 51 -2.94 -3.39 7.10
N MET A 52 -2.03 -2.51 6.67
CA MET A 52 -0.62 -2.84 6.50
C MET A 52 0.05 -3.23 7.83
N ALA A 53 -0.19 -2.45 8.89
CA ALA A 53 0.35 -2.73 10.22
C ALA A 53 -0.22 -4.04 10.81
N GLN A 54 -1.47 -4.38 10.50
CA GLN A 54 -2.08 -5.64 10.89
C GLN A 54 -1.50 -6.83 10.11
N ALA A 55 -1.19 -6.64 8.82
CA ALA A 55 -0.67 -7.69 7.94
C ALA A 55 0.83 -7.96 8.13
N LYS A 56 1.63 -6.94 8.47
CA LYS A 56 3.09 -7.02 8.66
C LYS A 56 3.80 -7.68 7.48
N SER A 57 3.43 -7.30 6.27
CA SER A 57 3.97 -7.83 5.03
C SER A 57 4.33 -6.73 4.05
N THR A 58 5.16 -7.08 3.05
CA THR A 58 5.34 -6.25 1.87
C THR A 58 3.99 -5.91 1.24
N THR A 59 3.87 -4.70 0.69
CA THR A 59 2.59 -4.14 0.25
C THR A 59 2.74 -3.40 -1.07
N LEU A 60 1.89 -3.75 -2.04
CA LEU A 60 1.70 -2.98 -3.28
C LEU A 60 0.44 -2.10 -3.16
N ILE A 61 0.60 -0.80 -3.34
CA ILE A 61 -0.49 0.18 -3.29
C ILE A 61 -0.70 0.72 -4.70
N LEU A 62 -1.90 0.53 -5.25
CA LEU A 62 -2.25 1.01 -6.59
C LEU A 62 -2.96 2.36 -6.53
N VAL A 63 -2.42 3.34 -7.26
CA VAL A 63 -2.96 4.70 -7.31
C VAL A 63 -3.16 5.17 -8.75
N THR A 64 -4.03 6.17 -8.93
CA THR A 64 -4.39 6.65 -10.26
C THR A 64 -3.34 7.57 -10.88
N ASN A 65 -2.55 8.28 -10.07
CA ASN A 65 -1.54 9.22 -10.51
C ASN A 65 -0.43 9.43 -9.47
N THR A 66 0.62 10.16 -9.85
CA THR A 66 1.79 10.45 -9.01
C THR A 66 1.51 11.40 -7.85
N VAL A 67 0.48 12.26 -7.95
CA VAL A 67 0.07 13.13 -6.82
C VAL A 67 -0.49 12.27 -5.69
N SER A 68 -1.36 11.32 -6.01
CA SER A 68 -1.86 10.33 -5.05
C SER A 68 -0.74 9.47 -4.49
N ALA A 69 0.24 9.06 -5.31
CA ALA A 69 1.40 8.31 -4.84
C ALA A 69 2.16 9.04 -3.72
N ARG A 70 2.44 10.34 -3.94
CA ARG A 70 3.16 11.17 -2.97
C ARG A 70 2.34 11.43 -1.70
N GLN A 71 1.02 11.62 -1.83
CA GLN A 71 0.13 11.75 -0.67
C GLN A 71 0.14 10.49 0.20
N TRP A 72 0.09 9.31 -0.43
CA TRP A 72 0.23 8.03 0.27
C TRP A 72 1.58 7.92 0.96
N LYS A 73 2.69 8.18 0.26
CA LYS A 73 4.04 8.14 0.85
C LYS A 73 4.14 9.06 2.08
N HIS A 74 3.67 10.31 1.95
CA HIS A 74 3.69 11.27 3.06
C HIS A 74 2.90 10.78 4.28
N GLU A 75 1.67 10.28 4.07
CA GLU A 75 0.86 9.80 5.18
C GLU A 75 1.43 8.53 5.81
N LEU A 76 2.00 7.62 5.02
CA LEU A 76 2.63 6.40 5.55
C LEU A 76 3.83 6.72 6.44
N VAL A 77 4.75 7.58 5.99
CA VAL A 77 5.90 8.02 6.81
C VAL A 77 5.43 8.71 8.09
N LYS A 78 4.33 9.49 8.01
CA LYS A 78 3.79 10.22 9.16
C LYS A 78 3.10 9.32 10.18
N ARG A 79 2.47 8.23 9.74
CA ARG A 79 1.50 7.45 10.55
C ARG A 79 1.98 6.06 10.89
N THR A 80 3.12 5.64 10.38
CA THR A 80 3.67 4.30 10.58
C THR A 80 5.14 4.35 10.98
N SER A 81 5.70 3.21 11.34
CA SER A 81 7.13 3.04 11.60
C SER A 81 7.99 3.05 10.33
N LEU A 82 7.39 3.11 9.13
CA LEU A 82 8.11 3.09 7.86
C LEU A 82 8.97 4.34 7.67
N THR A 83 10.18 4.14 7.18
CA THR A 83 11.07 5.19 6.71
C THR A 83 10.82 5.53 5.24
N GLU A 84 11.34 6.67 4.77
CA GLU A 84 11.23 7.06 3.36
C GLU A 84 11.90 6.06 2.40
N ASP A 85 12.93 5.35 2.86
CA ASP A 85 13.71 4.39 2.06
C ASP A 85 13.02 3.03 1.92
N GLU A 86 12.05 2.74 2.79
CA GLU A 86 11.21 1.53 2.71
C GLU A 86 10.01 1.70 1.77
N ILE A 87 9.78 2.93 1.26
CA ILE A 87 8.64 3.28 0.41
C ILE A 87 9.11 3.71 -0.99
N GLY A 88 8.85 2.87 -1.99
CA GLY A 88 9.19 3.10 -3.39
C GLY A 88 8.03 3.68 -4.20
N GLU A 89 8.34 4.50 -5.21
CA GLU A 89 7.39 4.94 -6.24
C GLU A 89 7.65 4.19 -7.57
N TYR A 90 6.62 3.51 -8.07
CA TYR A 90 6.64 2.86 -9.37
C TYR A 90 5.67 3.54 -10.35
N SER A 91 6.19 4.53 -11.07
CA SER A 91 5.43 5.39 -11.97
C SER A 91 6.10 5.52 -13.35
N GLY A 92 5.56 6.37 -14.22
CA GLY A 92 6.18 6.61 -15.54
C GLY A 92 7.57 7.23 -15.42
N THR A 93 7.81 7.95 -14.33
CA THR A 93 9.03 8.74 -14.09
C THR A 93 9.97 8.13 -13.05
N ARG A 94 9.48 7.23 -12.18
CA ARG A 94 10.26 6.56 -11.13
C ARG A 94 10.05 5.05 -11.19
N LYS A 95 11.08 4.27 -10.91
CA LYS A 95 11.07 2.81 -10.98
C LYS A 95 11.70 2.22 -9.72
N GLU A 96 11.22 2.68 -8.57
CA GLU A 96 11.74 2.29 -7.26
C GLU A 96 10.82 1.20 -6.69
N ILE A 97 11.33 -0.03 -6.57
CA ILE A 97 10.66 -1.13 -5.88
C ILE A 97 11.28 -1.23 -4.48
N ARG A 98 10.42 -1.29 -3.46
CA ARG A 98 10.75 -1.37 -2.03
C ARG A 98 9.71 -2.24 -1.32
N PRO A 99 9.92 -2.63 -0.04
CA PRO A 99 8.96 -3.43 0.72
C PRO A 99 7.53 -2.90 0.68
N VAL A 100 7.37 -1.56 0.71
CA VAL A 100 6.11 -0.90 0.35
C VAL A 100 6.30 -0.17 -0.98
N THR A 101 5.59 -0.59 -2.02
CA THR A 101 5.67 0.03 -3.34
C THR A 101 4.34 0.68 -3.71
N ILE A 102 4.36 1.96 -4.09
CA ILE A 102 3.19 2.68 -4.57
C ILE A 102 3.29 2.81 -6.09
N ALA A 103 2.42 2.10 -6.81
CA ALA A 103 2.45 2.00 -8.26
C ALA A 103 1.28 2.74 -8.92
N THR A 104 1.54 3.44 -10.02
CA THR A 104 0.44 4.00 -10.83
C THR A 104 -0.17 2.94 -11.73
N TYR A 105 -1.50 2.87 -11.79
CA TYR A 105 -2.22 1.92 -12.64
C TYR A 105 -1.73 1.90 -14.10
N GLN A 106 -1.49 3.08 -14.66
CA GLN A 106 -1.05 3.24 -16.06
C GLN A 106 0.23 2.48 -16.38
N VAL A 107 1.16 2.40 -15.43
CA VAL A 107 2.43 1.71 -15.64
C VAL A 107 2.24 0.20 -15.62
N LEU A 108 1.43 -0.32 -14.71
CA LEU A 108 1.17 -1.76 -14.61
C LEU A 108 0.43 -2.29 -15.83
N THR A 109 -0.46 -1.49 -16.41
CA THR A 109 -1.25 -1.88 -17.59
C THR A 109 -0.57 -1.55 -18.92
N THR A 110 0.63 -0.97 -18.90
CA THR A 110 1.39 -0.68 -20.12
C THR A 110 1.83 -1.98 -20.78
N LYS A 111 1.31 -2.24 -21.98
CA LYS A 111 1.58 -3.43 -22.77
C LYS A 111 2.77 -3.22 -23.70
N ARG A 112 3.71 -4.16 -23.72
CA ARG A 112 4.81 -4.20 -24.71
C ARG A 112 4.86 -5.58 -25.33
N LYS A 113 4.82 -5.68 -26.66
CA LYS A 113 4.89 -6.95 -27.41
C LYS A 113 3.95 -8.05 -26.89
N GLY A 114 2.74 -7.70 -26.48
CA GLY A 114 1.77 -8.70 -26.00
C GLY A 114 1.76 -8.95 -24.49
N VAL A 115 2.80 -8.53 -23.76
CA VAL A 115 2.98 -8.81 -22.32
C VAL A 115 2.83 -7.55 -21.45
N TYR A 116 2.60 -7.75 -20.16
CA TYR A 116 2.55 -6.70 -19.13
C TYR A 116 3.82 -6.75 -18.27
N PRO A 117 4.96 -6.29 -18.79
CA PRO A 117 6.27 -6.51 -18.16
C PRO A 117 6.36 -5.91 -16.75
N HIS A 118 5.59 -4.86 -16.50
CA HIS A 118 5.55 -4.17 -15.21
C HIS A 118 4.71 -4.91 -14.17
N LEU A 119 3.70 -5.67 -14.58
CA LEU A 119 2.89 -6.49 -13.68
C LEU A 119 3.63 -7.78 -13.29
N GLU A 120 4.31 -8.41 -14.26
CA GLU A 120 5.14 -9.61 -14.04
C GLU A 120 6.26 -9.38 -13.01
N LEU A 121 6.77 -8.14 -12.91
CA LEU A 121 7.75 -7.75 -11.89
C LEU A 121 7.21 -7.84 -10.45
N PHE A 122 5.90 -7.70 -10.25
CA PHE A 122 5.26 -7.82 -8.93
C PHE A 122 4.74 -9.24 -8.66
N ASP A 123 4.42 -10.02 -9.70
CA ASP A 123 4.07 -11.44 -9.54
C ASP A 123 5.30 -12.30 -9.19
N SER A 124 6.48 -11.96 -9.72
CA SER A 124 7.71 -12.72 -9.52
C SER A 124 8.30 -12.64 -8.10
N GLY A 125 7.76 -11.79 -7.22
CA GLY A 125 8.09 -11.77 -5.78
C GLY A 125 7.44 -12.88 -4.97
N THR A 126 6.60 -13.73 -5.57
CA THR A 126 5.86 -14.82 -4.87
C THR A 126 6.56 -16.18 -4.99
N GLY A 127 7.83 -16.24 -5.41
CA GLY A 127 8.50 -17.54 -5.61
C GLY A 127 10.01 -17.48 -5.66
N ALA A 128 10.64 -17.55 -4.48
CA ALA A 128 11.92 -18.21 -4.21
C ALA A 128 12.04 -18.50 -2.71
#